data_AF-A0A968X954-F1
#
_entry.id   AF-A0A968X954-F1
#
_cell.length_a   1.000
_cell.length_b   1.000
_cell.length_c   1.000
_cell.angle_alpha   90.00
_cell.angle_beta   90.00
_cell.angle_gamma   90.00
#
_symmetry.space_group_name_H-M   'P 1'
#
loop_
_entity.id
_entity.type
_entity.pdbx_description
1 polymer ?
#
loop_
_entity_poly.entity_id
_entity_poly.type
_entity_poly.pdbx_seq_one_letter_code
_entity_poly.pdbx_strand_id
1 'polypeptide(L)' 'MTWRLPGQLEPLLHLRLSALDDWKPYTECPQYSVPDHPDLSAGYTTFVSLLKQQWQIVK' A
#
# COMPACT_ATOMS: atom_id res chain seq x y z
N MET A 1 -16.03 1.60 16.46
CA MET A 1 -16.11 2.80 15.61
C MET A 1 -14.80 3.58 15.78
N THR A 2 -13.77 3.24 15.01
CA THR A 2 -12.46 3.91 15.11
C THR A 2 -12.52 5.22 14.32
N TRP A 3 -12.75 6.30 15.05
CA TRP A 3 -12.80 7.66 14.55
C TRP A 3 -11.43 8.06 14.00
N ARG A 4 -11.38 8.43 12.72
CA ARG A 4 -10.19 9.01 12.09
C ARG A 4 -10.04 10.45 12.59
N LEU A 5 -8.85 10.81 13.07
CA LEU A 5 -8.52 12.17 13.46
C LEU A 5 -8.31 13.03 12.19
N PRO A 6 -8.93 14.21 12.08
CA PRO A 6 -8.72 15.10 10.95
C PRO A 6 -7.25 15.57 10.94
N GLY A 7 -6.49 15.16 9.92
CA GLY A 7 -5.06 15.49 9.78
C GLY A 7 -4.11 14.29 9.86
N GLN A 8 -4.58 13.08 10.18
CA GLN A 8 -3.80 11.89 9.86
C GLN A 8 -3.88 11.64 8.37
N LEU A 9 -2.73 11.66 7.67
CA LEU A 9 -2.60 11.08 6.34
C LEU A 9 -3.25 9.69 6.39
N GLU A 10 -4.18 9.42 5.48
CA GLU A 10 -4.72 8.08 5.33
C GLU A 10 -3.55 7.10 5.25
N PRO A 11 -3.62 5.94 5.94
CA PRO A 11 -2.55 4.96 5.91
C PRO A 11 -2.33 4.52 4.47
N LEU A 12 -1.33 5.11 3.84
CA LEU A 12 -1.02 4.92 2.44
C LEU A 12 -0.02 3.76 2.35
N LEU A 13 -0.26 2.82 1.44
CA LEU A 13 0.61 1.68 1.26
C LEU A 13 1.98 2.17 0.75
N HIS A 14 3.04 1.91 1.51
CA HIS A 14 4.41 2.18 1.06
C HIS A 14 5.11 0.88 0.69
N LEU A 15 5.82 0.89 -0.42
CA LEU A 15 6.55 -0.23 -1.00
C LEU A 15 8.04 0.10 -1.03
N ARG A 16 8.84 -0.90 -0.70
CA ARG A 16 10.30 -0.83 -0.78
C ARG A 16 10.80 -2.04 -1.55
N LEU A 17 11.39 -1.79 -2.72
CA LEU A 17 11.84 -2.83 -3.65
C LEU A 17 13.16 -3.48 -3.21
N SER A 18 14.08 -2.68 -2.67
CA SER A 18 15.38 -3.14 -2.17
C SER A 18 15.57 -2.70 -0.73
N ALA A 19 16.33 -3.45 0.06
CA ALA A 19 16.64 -3.06 1.44
C ALA A 19 17.36 -1.70 1.57
N LEU A 20 18.00 -1.25 0.48
CA LEU A 20 18.73 0.02 0.36
C LEU A 20 17.86 1.17 -0.17
N ASP A 21 16.69 0.88 -0.74
CA ASP A 21 15.76 1.90 -1.22
C ASP A 21 14.98 2.50 -0.05
N ASP A 22 14.59 3.76 -0.18
CA ASP A 22 13.59 4.37 0.70
C ASP A 22 12.20 3.77 0.48
N TRP A 23 11.35 3.86 1.52
CA TRP A 23 9.94 3.52 1.42
C TRP A 23 9.23 4.50 0.50
N LYS A 24 8.75 4.01 -0.64
CA LYS A 24 8.05 4.83 -1.63
C LYS A 24 6.56 4.55 -1.58
N PRO A 25 5.68 5.54 -1.76
CA PRO A 25 4.25 5.27 -1.82
C PRO A 25 3.92 4.37 -3.01
N TYR A 26 2.92 3.51 -2.88
CA TYR A 26 2.52 2.56 -3.93
C TYR A 26 2.13 3.27 -5.24
N THR A 27 1.72 4.55 -5.16
CA THR A 27 1.41 5.43 -6.30
C THR A 27 2.61 5.70 -7.19
N GLU A 28 3.84 5.68 -6.65
CA GLU A 28 5.08 5.82 -7.44
C GLU A 28 5.55 4.49 -8.06
N CYS A 29 4.86 3.39 -7.77
CA CYS A 29 5.17 2.06 -8.26
C CYS A 29 4.01 1.50 -9.10
N PRO A 30 3.66 2.11 -10.26
CA PRO A 30 2.54 1.68 -11.09
C PRO A 30 2.69 0.25 -11.61
N GLN A 31 3.93 -0.27 -11.66
CA GLN A 31 4.23 -1.65 -12.04
C GLN A 31 3.69 -2.71 -11.05
N TYR A 32 3.45 -2.32 -9.79
CA TYR A 32 2.83 -3.16 -8.76
C TYR A 32 1.44 -2.66 -8.36
N SER A 33 1.12 -1.42 -8.70
CA SER A 33 -0.20 -0.84 -8.45
C SER A 33 -1.25 -1.54 -9.30
N VAL A 34 -2.15 -2.24 -8.62
CA VAL A 34 -3.31 -2.88 -9.24
C VAL A 34 -4.50 -1.96 -9.04
N PRO A 35 -5.27 -1.63 -10.09
CA PRO A 35 -6.47 -0.81 -9.95
C PRO A 35 -7.44 -1.47 -8.96
N ASP A 36 -7.74 -0.74 -7.90
CA ASP A 36 -8.65 -1.22 -6.85
C ASP A 36 -10.11 -1.21 -7.33
N HIS A 37 -10.88 -2.16 -6.81
CA HIS A 37 -12.35 -2.11 -6.96
C HIS A 37 -12.89 -0.99 -6.06
N PRO A 38 -13.89 -0.19 -6.51
CA PRO A 38 -14.43 0.93 -5.73
C PRO A 38 -15.03 0.56 -4.36
N ASP A 39 -15.34 -0.72 -4.13
CA ASP A 39 -15.83 -1.24 -2.84
C ASP A 39 -14.71 -1.47 -1.81
N LEU A 40 -13.44 -1.46 -2.23
CA LEU A 40 -12.29 -1.76 -1.39
C LEU A 40 -11.52 -0.49 -1.01
N SER A 41 -10.76 -0.56 0.08
CA SER A 41 -9.86 0.53 0.45
C SER A 41 -8.77 0.71 -0.60
N ALA A 42 -8.44 1.97 -0.92
CA ALA A 42 -7.38 2.28 -1.87
C ALA A 42 -6.05 1.62 -1.47
N GLY A 43 -5.43 0.90 -2.40
CA GLY A 43 -4.22 0.11 -2.19
C GLY A 43 -4.43 -1.29 -1.61
N TYR A 44 -5.66 -1.71 -1.25
CA TYR A 44 -5.90 -3.04 -0.68
C TYR A 44 -5.66 -4.16 -1.69
N THR A 45 -6.12 -4.00 -2.92
CA THR A 45 -5.91 -4.97 -4.00
C THR A 45 -4.42 -5.08 -4.34
N THR A 46 -3.73 -3.95 -4.31
CA THR A 46 -2.27 -3.88 -4.46
C THR A 46 -1.59 -4.64 -3.32
N PHE A 47 -1.97 -4.41 -2.06
CA PHE A 47 -1.45 -5.12 -0.90
C PHE A 47 -1.64 -6.64 -0.99
N VAL A 48 -2.85 -7.10 -1.37
CA VAL A 48 -3.14 -8.53 -1.55
C VAL A 48 -2.32 -9.13 -2.69
N SER A 49 -2.12 -8.39 -3.79
CA SER A 49 -1.31 -8.84 -4.93
C SER A 49 0.16 -8.99 -4.55
N LEU A 50 0.70 -8.05 -3.77
CA LEU A 50 2.05 -8.12 -3.23
C LEU A 50 2.21 -9.30 -2.26
N LEU A 51 1.21 -9.55 -1.41
CA LEU A 51 1.22 -10.72 -0.55
C LEU A 51 1.28 -12.04 -1.33
N LYS A 52 0.52 -12.14 -2.43
CA LYS A 52 0.59 -13.29 -3.34
C LYS A 52 1.96 -13.43 -4.00
N GLN A 53 2.63 -12.31 -4.26
CA GLN A 53 4.02 -12.27 -4.75
C GLN A 53 5.07 -12.51 -3.66
N GLN A 54 4.68 -13.01 -2.48
CA GLN A 54 5.57 -13.33 -1.36
C GLN A 54 6.32 -12.11 -0.79
N TRP A 55 5.74 -10.92 -0.92
CA TRP A 55 6.30 -9.72 -0.30
C TRP A 55 6.22 -9.80 1.23
N GLN A 56 7.25 -9.26 1.89
CA GLN A 56 7.29 -9.19 3.35
C GLN A 56 6.56 -7.96 3.86
N ILE A 57 5.66 -8.18 4.82
CA ILE A 57 5.00 -7.10 5.55
C ILE A 57 5.94 -6.65 6.66
N VAL A 58 6.28 -5.36 6.66
CA VAL A 58 6.93 -4.70 7.79
C VAL A 58 5.85 -3.95 8.56
N LYS A 59 5.71 -4.23 9.86
CA LYS A 59 4.71 -3.66 10.75
C LYS A 59 5.28 -2.52 11.57
#